data_AF-A0A2D7NFA2-F1
#
_entry.id   AF-A0A2D7NFA2-F1
#
_cell.length_a   1.000
_cell.length_b   1.000
_cell.length_c   1.000
_cell.angle_alpha   90.00
_cell.angle_beta   90.00
_cell.angle_gamma   90.00
#
_symmetry.space_group_name_H-M   'P 1'
#
loop_
_entity.id
_entity.type
_entity.pdbx_description
1 polymer ?
#
loop_
_entity_poly.entity_id
_entity_poly.type
_entity_poly.pdbx_seq_one_letter_code
_entity_poly.pdbx_strand_id
1 'polypeptide(L)'
;MGNEPIEDEIPPDWDDFPEIVNICVATFNQLGDRVQADIGYIGKDYTNVNQFMDLYGVDDKEFFFRLLSFLDNRAIKKSSEELKRQHDKLKRQSSGKRSQTNIKG
;
A
#
# COMPACT_ATOMS: atom_id res chain seq x y z
N MET A 1 19.70 -1.96 -37.15
CA MET A 1 20.40 -1.71 -35.87
C MET A 1 19.61 -0.65 -35.14
N GLY A 2 19.32 -0.87 -33.86
CA GLY A 2 18.47 0.02 -33.07
C GLY A 2 19.08 1.41 -32.92
N ASN A 3 18.23 2.42 -32.80
CA ASN A 3 18.65 3.78 -32.47
C ASN A 3 19.37 3.78 -31.11
N GLU A 4 20.31 4.70 -30.91
CA GLU A 4 20.88 4.93 -29.57
C GLU A 4 19.76 5.35 -28.61
N PRO A 5 19.72 4.81 -27.37
CA PRO A 5 18.73 5.21 -26.38
C PRO A 5 18.79 6.72 -26.13
N ILE A 6 17.65 7.40 -26.24
CA ILE A 6 17.55 8.81 -25.89
C ILE A 6 17.47 8.86 -24.36
N GLU A 7 18.42 9.55 -23.72
CA GLU A 7 18.55 9.63 -22.26
C GLU A 7 17.24 10.14 -21.60
N ASP A 8 16.55 11.08 -22.24
CA ASP A 8 15.25 11.63 -21.81
C ASP A 8 14.07 10.64 -21.93
N GLU A 9 14.24 9.52 -22.65
CA GLU A 9 13.23 8.47 -22.81
C GLU A 9 13.43 7.30 -21.83
N ILE A 10 14.52 7.34 -21.04
CA ILE A 10 14.77 6.32 -20.02
C ILE A 10 13.82 6.57 -18.84
N PRO A 11 13.01 5.58 -18.43
CA PRO A 11 12.17 5.72 -17.24
C PRO A 11 13.03 5.96 -16.00
N PRO A 12 12.60 6.81 -15.05
CA PRO A 12 13.34 7.01 -13.82
C PRO A 12 13.42 5.71 -13.01
N ASP A 13 14.60 5.48 -12.42
CA ASP A 13 14.90 4.36 -11.52
C ASP A 13 14.76 4.78 -10.04
N TRP A 14 14.90 3.82 -9.13
CA TRP A 14 14.83 4.03 -7.68
C TRP A 14 15.87 5.03 -7.16
N ASP A 15 17.05 5.07 -7.78
CA ASP A 15 18.13 5.95 -7.40
C ASP A 15 17.93 7.40 -7.91
N ASP A 16 16.98 7.62 -8.83
CA ASP A 16 16.63 8.96 -9.33
C ASP A 16 15.72 9.73 -8.35
N PHE A 17 15.15 9.04 -7.35
CA PHE A 17 14.34 9.69 -6.32
C PHE A 17 15.22 10.36 -5.26
N PRO A 18 14.74 11.46 -4.64
CA PRO A 18 15.38 12.02 -3.45
C PRO A 18 15.52 10.97 -2.35
N GLU A 19 16.63 10.97 -1.63
CA GLU A 19 16.94 10.00 -0.57
C GLU A 19 15.83 9.85 0.47
N ILE A 20 15.17 10.97 0.82
CA ILE A 20 14.02 11.00 1.74
C ILE A 20 12.86 10.09 1.30
N VAL A 21 12.68 9.86 0.00
CA VAL A 21 11.68 8.92 -0.53
C VAL A 21 12.08 7.48 -0.19
N ASN A 22 13.35 7.13 -0.43
CA ASN A 22 13.89 5.80 -0.13
C ASN A 22 13.83 5.50 1.37
N ILE A 23 14.23 6.46 2.21
CA ILE A 23 14.13 6.37 3.67
C ILE A 23 12.66 6.21 4.10
N CYS A 24 11.74 6.97 3.51
CA CYS A 24 10.32 6.89 3.83
C CYS A 24 9.73 5.51 3.48
N VAL A 25 10.06 4.96 2.31
CA VAL A 25 9.58 3.62 1.91
C VAL A 25 10.16 2.54 2.81
N ALA A 26 11.45 2.62 3.14
CA ALA A 26 12.09 1.70 4.08
C ALA A 26 11.44 1.77 5.46
N THR A 27 11.21 2.99 5.98
CA THR A 27 10.55 3.21 7.27
C THR A 27 9.13 2.66 7.24
N PHE A 28 8.34 2.96 6.20
CA PHE A 28 6.98 2.44 6.05
C PHE A 28 6.93 0.91 6.15
N ASN A 29 7.88 0.21 5.52
CA ASN A 29 7.95 -1.25 5.55
C ASN A 29 8.39 -1.81 6.93
N GLN A 30 9.10 -1.03 7.73
CA GLN A 30 9.55 -1.40 9.08
C GLN A 30 8.52 -1.06 10.17
N LEU A 31 7.67 -0.04 9.95
CA LEU A 31 6.58 0.29 10.85
C LEU A 31 5.58 -0.87 10.93
N GLY A 32 5.08 -1.12 12.14
CA GLY A 32 4.08 -2.15 12.39
C GLY A 32 2.76 -1.86 11.70
N ASP A 33 2.08 -2.91 11.23
CA ASP A 33 0.76 -2.80 10.61
C ASP A 33 -0.35 -2.81 11.67
N ARG A 34 -1.33 -1.92 11.53
CA ARG A 34 -2.58 -1.96 12.27
C ARG A 34 -3.65 -2.62 11.41
N VAL A 35 -4.22 -3.72 11.90
CA VAL A 35 -5.23 -4.52 11.19
C VAL A 35 -6.42 -4.79 12.10
N GLN A 36 -7.63 -4.71 11.55
CA GLN A 36 -8.89 -5.06 12.23
C GLN A 36 -9.68 -6.07 11.41
N ALA A 37 -10.31 -7.05 12.07
CA ALA A 37 -10.94 -8.19 11.40
C ALA A 37 -11.95 -7.81 10.28
N ASP A 38 -12.84 -6.85 10.53
CA ASP A 38 -13.90 -6.48 9.59
C ASP A 38 -13.54 -5.34 8.61
N ILE A 39 -12.38 -4.70 8.81
CA ILE A 39 -11.96 -3.50 8.05
C ILE A 39 -10.66 -3.75 7.27
N GLY A 40 -9.84 -4.72 7.70
CA GLY A 40 -8.54 -5.02 7.13
C GLY A 40 -7.46 -4.07 7.66
N TYR A 41 -6.49 -3.75 6.80
CA TYR A 41 -5.43 -2.81 7.11
C TYR A 41 -5.98 -1.38 7.29
N ILE A 42 -5.69 -0.77 8.43
CA ILE A 42 -6.18 0.57 8.80
C ILE A 42 -5.07 1.62 8.95
N GLY A 43 -3.81 1.22 8.85
CA GLY A 43 -2.69 2.13 8.86
C GLY A 43 -1.42 1.55 9.49
N LYS A 44 -0.38 2.38 9.59
CA LYS A 44 0.84 2.06 10.34
C LYS A 44 0.74 2.44 11.81
N ASP A 45 1.52 1.75 12.64
CA ASP A 45 1.82 2.18 14.01
C ASP A 45 2.98 3.18 13.98
N TYR A 46 2.68 4.46 14.23
CA TYR A 46 3.65 5.55 14.22
C TYR A 46 4.42 5.72 15.53
N THR A 47 4.25 4.81 16.51
CA THR A 47 4.89 4.92 17.84
C THR A 47 6.41 5.08 17.76
N ASN A 48 7.06 4.42 16.79
CA ASN A 48 8.50 4.44 16.59
C ASN A 48 8.98 5.34 15.43
N VAL A 49 8.11 6.17 14.84
CA VAL A 49 8.45 6.97 13.65
C VAL A 49 9.53 8.02 13.93
N ASN A 50 9.52 8.62 15.12
CA ASN A 50 10.50 9.63 15.51
C ASN A 50 11.90 9.02 15.62
N GLN A 51 12.01 7.80 16.15
CA GLN A 51 13.27 7.07 16.27
C GLN A 51 13.86 6.76 14.89
N PHE A 52 13.03 6.44 13.90
CA PHE A 52 13.50 6.25 12.53
C PHE A 52 13.96 7.56 11.89
N MET A 53 13.21 8.65 12.06
CA MET A 53 13.63 9.96 11.57
C MET A 53 14.98 10.38 12.16
N ASP A 54 15.19 10.17 13.46
CA ASP A 54 16.45 10.51 14.12
C ASP A 54 17.60 9.58 13.65
N LEU A 55 17.33 8.28 13.45
CA LEU A 55 18.33 7.30 12.97
C LEU A 55 18.82 7.62 11.56
N TYR A 56 17.91 8.04 10.67
CA TYR A 56 18.21 8.35 9.28
C TYR A 56 18.56 9.83 9.03
N GLY A 57 18.58 10.67 10.08
CA GLY A 57 18.92 12.09 9.94
C GLY A 57 17.90 12.88 9.10
N VAL A 58 16.60 12.59 9.26
CA VAL A 58 15.55 13.26 8.49
C VAL A 58 15.32 14.69 9.02
N ASP A 59 15.75 15.67 8.24
CA ASP A 59 15.55 17.09 8.55
C ASP A 59 14.14 17.58 8.15
N ASP A 60 13.70 17.26 6.93
CA ASP A 60 12.37 17.65 6.42
C ASP A 60 11.28 16.68 6.90
N LYS A 61 10.91 16.85 8.17
CA LYS A 61 9.88 16.03 8.83
C LYS A 61 8.52 16.19 8.17
N GLU A 62 8.17 17.38 7.68
CA GLU A 62 6.87 17.62 7.06
C GLU A 62 6.73 16.83 5.77
N PHE A 63 7.75 16.89 4.90
CA PHE A 63 7.73 16.13 3.66
C PHE A 63 7.76 14.63 3.93
N PHE A 64 8.56 14.18 4.90
CA PHE A 64 8.60 12.79 5.32
C PHE A 64 7.24 12.26 5.78
N PHE A 65 6.54 12.98 6.66
CA PHE A 65 5.20 12.58 7.10
C PHE A 65 4.16 12.61 5.99
N ARG A 66 4.29 13.56 5.04
CA ARG A 66 3.43 13.62 3.85
C ARG A 66 3.60 12.38 2.97
N LEU A 67 4.85 11.94 2.76
CA LEU A 67 5.17 10.72 2.03
C LEU A 67 4.64 9.46 2.75
N LEU A 68 4.86 9.35 4.07
CA LEU A 68 4.33 8.23 4.86
C LEU A 68 2.80 8.17 4.75
N SER A 69 2.13 9.30 4.92
CA SER A 69 0.67 9.39 4.79
C SER A 69 0.18 9.01 3.40
N PHE A 70 0.92 9.38 2.35
CA PHE A 70 0.61 9.01 0.97
C PHE A 70 0.69 7.49 0.76
N LEU A 71 1.77 6.85 1.23
CA LEU A 71 1.93 5.39 1.18
C LEU A 71 0.81 4.68 1.94
N ASP A 72 0.52 5.17 3.15
CA ASP A 72 -0.46 4.57 4.04
C ASP A 72 -1.89 4.62 3.46
N ASN A 73 -2.29 5.78 2.94
CA ASN A 73 -3.57 5.96 2.27
C ASN A 73 -3.74 5.02 1.07
N ARG A 74 -2.68 4.80 0.30
CA ARG A 74 -2.70 3.86 -0.83
C ARG A 74 -2.86 2.42 -0.35
N ALA A 75 -2.19 2.04 0.72
CA ALA A 75 -2.30 0.71 1.32
C ALA A 75 -3.71 0.46 1.88
N ILE A 76 -4.27 1.42 2.62
CA ILE A 76 -5.65 1.36 3.15
C ILE A 76 -6.66 1.18 2.01
N LYS A 77 -6.57 2.02 0.97
CA LYS A 77 -7.47 1.93 -0.18
C LYS A 77 -7.41 0.56 -0.86
N LYS A 78 -6.19 0.06 -1.10
CA LYS A 78 -6.00 -1.27 -1.71
C LYS A 78 -6.60 -2.39 -0.84
N SER A 79 -6.37 -2.35 0.47
CA SER A 79 -6.95 -3.34 1.41
C SER A 79 -8.47 -3.31 1.41
N SER A 80 -9.06 -2.11 1.46
CA SER A 80 -10.53 -1.93 1.46
C SER A 80 -11.17 -2.45 0.17
N GLU A 81 -10.56 -2.14 -0.98
CA GLU A 81 -11.04 -2.62 -2.29
C GLU A 81 -10.95 -4.15 -2.40
N GLU A 82 -9.87 -4.75 -1.90
CA GLU A 82 -9.70 -6.21 -1.92
C GLU A 82 -10.72 -6.92 -1.04
N LEU A 83 -10.96 -6.43 0.19
CA LEU A 83 -12.00 -6.97 1.06
C LEU A 83 -13.38 -6.89 0.41
N LYS A 84 -13.71 -5.74 -0.20
CA LYS A 84 -14.97 -5.59 -0.93
C LYS A 84 -15.11 -6.62 -2.05
N ARG A 85 -14.06 -6.83 -2.85
CA ARG A 85 -14.06 -7.84 -3.92
C ARG A 85 -14.25 -9.25 -3.37
N GLN A 86 -13.62 -9.59 -2.25
CA GLN A 86 -13.77 -10.88 -1.60
C GLN A 86 -15.20 -11.09 -1.08
N HIS A 87 -15.79 -10.07 -0.45
CA HIS A 87 -17.20 -10.10 -0.04
C HIS A 87 -18.16 -10.29 -1.21
N ASP A 88 -17.99 -9.54 -2.29
CA ASP A 88 -18.82 -9.65 -3.49
C ASP A 88 -18.70 -11.05 -4.13
N LYS A 89 -17.49 -11.62 -4.14
CA LYS A 89 -17.24 -12.99 -4.63
C LYS A 89 -17.96 -14.03 -3.78
N LEU A 90 -17.89 -13.94 -2.45
CA LEU A 90 -18.58 -14.84 -1.52
C LEU A 90 -20.11 -14.75 -1.65
N LYS A 91 -20.64 -13.53 -1.81
CA LYS A 91 -22.09 -13.30 -2.03
C LYS A 91 -22.57 -13.96 -3.33
N ARG A 92 -21.80 -13.85 -4.42
CA ARG A 92 -22.12 -14.50 -5.71
C ARG A 92 -22.08 -16.02 -5.59
N GLN A 93 -21.05 -16.59 -4.95
CA GLN A 93 -20.93 -18.04 -4.77
C GLN A 93 -22.05 -18.63 -3.90
N SER A 94 -22.42 -17.95 -2.81
CA SER A 94 -23.51 -18.39 -1.94
C SER A 94 -24.88 -18.31 -2.63
N SER A 95 -25.10 -17.29 -3.46
CA SER A 95 -26.33 -17.14 -4.25
C SER A 95 -26.48 -18.22 -5.34
N GLY A 96 -25.38 -18.57 -6.02
CA GLY A 96 -25.38 -19.65 -7.03
C GLY A 96 -25.66 -21.03 -6.44
N LYS A 97 -25.17 -21.32 -5.24
CA LYS A 97 -25.45 -22.60 -4.54
C LYS A 97 -26.92 -22.74 -4.15
N ARG A 98 -27.58 -21.67 -3.66
CA ARG A 98 -29.02 -21.71 -3.29
C ARG A 98 -29.94 -22.00 -4.48
N SER A 99 -29.58 -21.54 -5.68
CA SER A 99 -30.38 -21.80 -6.89
C SER A 99 -30.36 -23.28 -7.28
N GLN A 100 -29.22 -23.97 -7.15
CA GLN A 100 -29.11 -25.39 -7.49
C GLN A 100 -29.86 -26.32 -6.54
N THR A 101 -30.00 -25.96 -5.26
CA THR A 101 -30.74 -26.76 -4.28
C THR A 101 -32.24 -26.73 -4.52
N ASN A 102 -32.78 -25.63 -5.07
CA ASN A 102 -34.21 -25.46 -5.33
C ASN A 102 -34.72 -26.08 -6.64
N ILE A 103 -33.83 -26.62 -7.49
CA ILE A 103 -34.21 -27.26 -8.78
C ILE A 103 -34.32 -28.78 -8.65
N LYS A 104 -33.89 -29.38 -7.52
CA LYS A 104 -33.94 -30.83 -7.26
C LYS A 104 -35.12 -31.27 -6.38
N GLY A 105 -36.17 -30.45 -6.26
CA GLY A 105 -37.41 -30.78 -5.54
C GLY A 105 -38.54 -31.11 -6.49
#